data_AF-A0AAE0UMU8-F1
#
_entry.id   AF-A0AAE0UMU8-F1
#
_cell.length_a   1.000
_cell.length_b   1.000
_cell.length_c   1.000
_cell.angle_alpha   90.00
_cell.angle_beta   90.00
_cell.angle_gamma   90.00
#
_symmetry.space_group_name_H-M   'P 1'
#
loop_
_entity.id
_entity.type
_entity.pdbx_description
1 polymer ?
#
loop_
_entity_poly.entity_id
_entity_poly.type
_entity_poly.pdbx_seq_one_letter_code
_entity_poly.pdbx_strand_id
1 'polypeptide(L)'
;MMCSERRERELILKKQQQKAQTDRGERRDQRVALHAGKLSSEAQCSGTAEGENKKTISSFKEAFDRITEATGVTDVQELVDRFVSQRDAHTHLEKMKVQNECELQRLKEERDAVYTQYQDLKYSGDTKLTHRRVVEECVSQLQREQQKQDAAKETVEKLTRTLKTVEYLCYKLKHIKLQDASVQRECVSPLDALNLFQEAELKLMQLQDKLQGHDIHRVMKEMEQQKFHASTERKLPDSSTSITLLDGQRADLHEEEDNSEDDDDSEVFTRMSLKQQSQLIIDSKKSELQ
;
A
#
# COMPACT_ATOMS: atom_id res chain seq x y z
N MET A 1 -35.60 -36.18 -12.90
CA MET A 1 -35.04 -36.81 -11.68
C MET A 1 -36.10 -37.59 -10.90
N MET A 2 -37.27 -37.02 -10.60
CA MET A 2 -38.35 -37.72 -9.85
C MET A 2 -38.94 -38.98 -10.51
N CYS A 3 -38.96 -39.05 -11.85
CA CYS A 3 -39.54 -40.20 -12.57
C CYS A 3 -38.63 -41.44 -12.59
N SER A 4 -37.30 -41.28 -12.48
CA SER A 4 -36.36 -42.41 -12.43
C SER A 4 -36.36 -43.07 -11.06
N GLU A 5 -36.37 -42.26 -9.99
CA GLU A 5 -36.43 -42.75 -8.61
C GLU A 5 -37.74 -43.49 -8.31
N ARG A 6 -38.87 -43.04 -8.89
CA ARG A 6 -40.16 -43.73 -8.73
C ARG A 6 -40.16 -45.12 -9.38
N ARG A 7 -39.59 -45.25 -10.59
CA ARG A 7 -39.48 -46.54 -11.30
C ARG A 7 -38.53 -47.50 -10.58
N GLU A 8 -37.47 -46.98 -9.99
CA GLU A 8 -36.51 -47.80 -9.23
C GLU A 8 -37.13 -48.36 -7.94
N ARG A 9 -37.91 -47.54 -7.22
CA ARG A 9 -38.67 -48.00 -6.03
C ARG A 9 -39.71 -49.06 -6.37
N GLU A 10 -40.42 -48.92 -7.49
CA GLU A 10 -41.37 -49.95 -7.96
C GLU A 10 -40.68 -51.27 -8.34
N LEU A 11 -39.49 -51.20 -8.96
CA LEU A 11 -38.71 -52.38 -9.33
C LEU A 11 -38.21 -53.14 -8.09
N ILE A 12 -37.76 -52.42 -7.05
CA ILE A 12 -37.31 -53.00 -5.78
C ILE A 12 -38.49 -53.68 -5.06
N LEU A 13 -39.65 -53.03 -5.02
CA LEU A 13 -40.85 -53.58 -4.38
C LEU A 13 -41.32 -54.87 -5.07
N LYS A 14 -41.29 -54.90 -6.41
CA LYS A 14 -41.67 -56.08 -7.20
C LYS A 14 -40.69 -57.25 -7.00
N LYS A 15 -39.39 -56.98 -6.90
CA LYS A 15 -38.37 -57.99 -6.56
C LYS A 15 -38.56 -58.55 -5.15
N GLN A 16 -38.88 -57.71 -4.16
CA GLN A 16 -39.16 -58.19 -2.80
C GLN A 16 -40.43 -59.06 -2.74
N GLN A 17 -41.50 -58.69 -3.45
CA GLN A 17 -42.72 -59.51 -3.52
C GLN A 17 -42.47 -60.87 -4.17
N GLN A 18 -41.68 -60.92 -5.25
CA GLN A 18 -41.34 -62.18 -5.91
C GLN A 18 -40.49 -63.08 -5.00
N LYS A 19 -39.50 -62.52 -4.29
CA LYS A 19 -38.68 -63.26 -3.31
C LYS A 19 -39.53 -63.81 -2.15
N ALA A 20 -40.50 -63.04 -1.66
CA ALA A 20 -41.43 -63.49 -0.62
C ALA A 20 -42.39 -64.60 -1.09
N GLN A 21 -42.76 -64.61 -2.37
CA GLN A 21 -43.56 -65.70 -2.95
C GLN A 21 -42.75 -66.99 -3.10
N THR A 22 -41.48 -66.89 -3.57
CA THR A 22 -40.59 -68.06 -3.68
C THR A 22 -40.29 -68.68 -2.31
N ASP A 23 -39.96 -67.87 -1.30
CA ASP A 23 -39.70 -68.34 0.08
C ASP A 23 -40.96 -68.99 0.73
N ARG A 24 -42.16 -68.50 0.40
CA ARG A 24 -43.42 -69.16 0.83
C ARG A 24 -43.66 -70.50 0.13
N GLY A 25 -43.23 -70.64 -1.13
CA GLY A 25 -43.24 -71.92 -1.86
C GLY A 25 -42.31 -72.94 -1.22
N GLU A 26 -41.04 -72.58 -1.03
CA GLU A 26 -40.03 -73.46 -0.44
C GLU A 26 -40.39 -73.92 0.98
N ARG A 27 -40.99 -73.05 1.81
CA ARG A 27 -41.48 -73.44 3.15
C ARG A 27 -42.66 -74.41 3.11
N ARG A 28 -43.49 -74.38 2.06
CA ARG A 28 -44.56 -75.38 1.86
C ARG A 28 -43.96 -76.70 1.40
N ASP A 29 -43.00 -76.67 0.49
CA ASP A 29 -42.35 -77.89 -0.01
C ASP A 29 -41.52 -78.59 1.08
N GLN A 30 -40.81 -77.85 1.93
CA GLN A 30 -40.14 -78.41 3.12
C GLN A 30 -41.13 -79.02 4.12
N ARG A 31 -42.30 -78.39 4.35
CA ARG A 31 -43.31 -78.93 5.26
C ARG A 31 -43.94 -80.22 4.72
N VAL A 32 -44.14 -80.32 3.40
CA VAL A 32 -44.65 -81.53 2.74
C VAL A 32 -43.61 -82.66 2.79
N ALA A 33 -42.32 -82.36 2.55
CA ALA A 33 -41.25 -83.35 2.64
C ALA A 33 -41.09 -83.92 4.07
N LEU A 34 -41.19 -83.08 5.10
CA LEU A 34 -41.12 -83.52 6.50
C LEU A 34 -42.33 -84.38 6.92
N HIS A 35 -43.50 -84.12 6.35
CA HIS A 35 -44.71 -84.90 6.66
C HIS A 35 -44.74 -86.26 5.94
N ALA A 36 -44.15 -86.36 4.74
CA ALA A 36 -44.02 -87.63 4.02
C ALA A 36 -43.04 -88.61 4.70
N GLY A 37 -41.99 -88.10 5.37
CA GLY A 37 -41.03 -88.93 6.10
C GLY A 37 -41.53 -89.49 7.44
N LYS A 38 -42.55 -88.85 8.06
CA LYS A 38 -43.05 -89.28 9.38
C LYS A 38 -44.05 -90.43 9.35
N LEU A 39 -44.75 -90.67 8.23
CA LEU A 39 -45.72 -91.77 8.12
C LEU A 39 -45.08 -93.12 7.79
N SER A 40 -43.76 -93.17 7.55
CA SER A 40 -43.05 -94.40 7.15
C SER A 40 -42.19 -95.01 8.27
N SER A 41 -42.06 -94.36 9.43
CA SER A 41 -40.97 -94.66 10.38
C SER A 41 -41.40 -95.04 11.80
N GLU A 42 -42.66 -95.43 12.02
CA GLU A 42 -43.16 -95.75 13.38
C GLU A 42 -43.14 -97.26 13.71
N ALA A 43 -42.54 -98.09 12.86
CA ALA A 43 -42.42 -99.53 13.09
C ALA A 43 -40.97 -100.02 12.94
N GLN A 44 -40.05 -99.55 13.79
CA GLN A 44 -38.77 -100.22 14.11
C GLN A 44 -37.94 -99.36 15.08
N CYS A 45 -38.21 -99.46 16.39
CA CYS A 45 -37.37 -98.88 17.43
C CYS A 45 -37.09 -99.95 18.49
N SER A 46 -35.92 -100.60 18.38
CA SER A 46 -35.18 -101.18 19.53
C SER A 46 -33.85 -101.87 19.16
N GLY A 47 -33.48 -102.02 17.88
CA GLY A 47 -32.18 -102.62 17.48
C GLY A 47 -31.29 -101.80 16.53
N THR A 48 -31.76 -100.65 16.03
CA THR A 48 -31.12 -99.92 14.92
C THR A 48 -30.07 -98.89 15.37
N ALA A 49 -30.11 -98.43 16.62
CA ALA A 49 -29.32 -97.31 17.10
C ALA A 49 -27.80 -97.57 17.14
N GLU A 50 -27.35 -98.78 17.49
CA GLU A 50 -25.90 -99.09 17.54
C GLU A 50 -25.27 -99.24 16.15
N GLY A 51 -26.00 -99.81 15.19
CA GLY A 51 -25.55 -99.94 13.79
C GLY A 51 -25.50 -98.60 13.05
N GLU A 52 -26.44 -97.70 13.36
CA GLU A 52 -26.44 -96.32 12.86
C GLU A 52 -25.30 -95.49 13.44
N ASN A 53 -24.99 -95.64 14.74
CA ASN A 53 -23.84 -95.01 15.38
C ASN A 53 -22.51 -95.45 14.77
N LYS A 54 -22.34 -96.73 14.44
CA LYS A 54 -21.10 -97.22 13.81
C LYS A 54 -20.93 -96.70 12.38
N LYS A 55 -22.02 -96.62 11.62
CA LYS A 55 -22.02 -96.05 10.26
C LYS A 55 -21.72 -94.55 10.27
N THR A 56 -22.28 -93.80 11.21
CA THR A 56 -21.99 -92.36 11.36
C THR A 56 -20.54 -92.12 11.77
N ILE A 57 -19.99 -92.90 12.72
CA ILE A 57 -18.57 -92.83 13.10
C ILE A 57 -17.65 -93.13 11.89
N SER A 58 -17.98 -94.15 11.09
CA SER A 58 -17.22 -94.47 9.88
C SER A 58 -17.27 -93.34 8.85
N SER A 59 -18.44 -92.70 8.69
CA SER A 59 -18.61 -91.55 7.78
C SER A 59 -17.81 -90.33 8.25
N PHE A 60 -17.81 -90.04 9.55
CA PHE A 60 -16.99 -88.97 10.10
C PHE A 60 -15.50 -89.24 9.93
N LYS A 61 -15.06 -90.49 10.13
CA LYS A 61 -13.66 -90.89 9.90
C LYS A 61 -13.24 -90.70 8.45
N GLU A 62 -14.06 -91.15 7.50
CA GLU A 62 -13.77 -90.98 6.07
C GLU A 62 -13.70 -89.50 5.66
N ALA A 63 -14.61 -88.67 6.18
CA ALA A 63 -14.56 -87.22 5.95
C ALA A 63 -13.28 -86.61 6.55
N PHE A 64 -12.86 -87.09 7.72
CA PHE A 64 -11.65 -86.61 8.39
C PHE A 64 -10.37 -87.00 7.65
N ASP A 65 -10.27 -88.25 7.18
CA ASP A 65 -9.15 -88.74 6.38
C ASP A 65 -9.03 -87.94 5.08
N ARG A 66 -10.15 -87.65 4.40
CA ARG A 66 -10.18 -86.79 3.20
C ARG A 66 -9.72 -85.37 3.48
N ILE A 67 -10.08 -84.78 4.62
CA ILE A 67 -9.64 -83.43 5.01
C ILE A 67 -8.14 -83.45 5.32
N THR A 68 -7.67 -84.44 6.06
CA THR A 68 -6.26 -84.63 6.44
C THR A 68 -5.39 -84.81 5.20
N GLU A 69 -5.82 -85.64 4.25
CA GLU A 69 -5.16 -85.85 2.96
C GLU A 69 -5.15 -84.58 2.10
N ALA A 70 -6.28 -83.88 1.98
CA ALA A 70 -6.36 -82.64 1.19
C ALA A 70 -5.57 -81.48 1.80
N THR A 71 -5.39 -81.47 3.13
CA THR A 71 -4.64 -80.44 3.85
C THR A 71 -3.17 -80.78 4.06
N GLY A 72 -2.79 -82.05 3.89
CA GLY A 72 -1.42 -82.54 4.06
C GLY A 72 -0.90 -82.50 5.50
N VAL A 73 -1.78 -82.34 6.48
CA VAL A 73 -1.41 -82.22 7.90
C VAL A 73 -1.56 -83.56 8.58
N THR A 74 -0.51 -84.08 9.22
CA THR A 74 -0.52 -85.41 9.87
C THR A 74 -1.06 -85.38 11.31
N ASP A 75 -1.06 -84.21 11.96
CA ASP A 75 -1.55 -84.02 13.34
C ASP A 75 -2.91 -83.27 13.37
N VAL A 76 -3.84 -83.83 14.13
CA VAL A 76 -5.20 -83.29 14.31
C VAL A 76 -5.16 -81.91 14.98
N GLN A 77 -4.25 -81.70 15.93
CA GLN A 77 -4.18 -80.44 16.65
C GLN A 77 -3.65 -79.31 15.75
N GLU A 78 -2.62 -79.58 14.95
CA GLU A 78 -2.10 -78.65 13.94
C GLU A 78 -3.19 -78.26 12.92
N LEU A 79 -4.01 -79.23 12.50
CA LEU A 79 -5.13 -78.98 11.60
C LEU A 79 -6.13 -77.98 12.22
N VAL A 80 -6.52 -78.21 13.47
CA VAL A 80 -7.45 -77.33 14.22
C VAL A 80 -6.85 -75.94 14.37
N ASP A 81 -5.58 -75.82 14.76
CA ASP A 81 -4.90 -74.54 14.97
C ASP A 81 -4.80 -73.73 13.66
N ARG A 82 -4.57 -74.41 12.52
CA ARG A 82 -4.55 -73.78 11.20
C ARG A 82 -5.93 -73.30 10.78
N PHE A 83 -6.99 -74.08 11.02
CA PHE A 83 -8.37 -73.66 10.75
C PHE A 83 -8.78 -72.46 11.61
N VAL A 84 -8.42 -72.46 12.89
CA VAL A 84 -8.66 -71.32 13.79
C VAL A 84 -7.91 -70.09 13.29
N SER A 85 -6.63 -70.20 12.99
CA SER A 85 -5.81 -69.10 12.46
C SER A 85 -6.36 -68.55 11.15
N GLN A 86 -6.78 -69.43 10.23
CA GLN A 86 -7.35 -69.04 8.94
C GLN A 86 -8.71 -68.35 9.11
N ARG A 87 -9.57 -68.86 10.01
CA ARG A 87 -10.84 -68.23 10.34
C ARG A 87 -10.61 -66.84 10.92
N ASP A 88 -9.69 -66.71 11.86
CA ASP A 88 -9.41 -65.44 12.52
C ASP A 88 -8.80 -64.43 11.53
N ALA A 89 -7.91 -64.87 10.64
CA ALA A 89 -7.40 -64.05 9.53
C ALA A 89 -8.51 -63.62 8.57
N HIS A 90 -9.42 -64.53 8.19
CA HIS A 90 -10.57 -64.21 7.36
C HIS A 90 -11.50 -63.19 8.03
N THR A 91 -11.82 -63.38 9.31
CA THR A 91 -12.64 -62.44 10.08
C THR A 91 -11.98 -61.06 10.17
N HIS A 92 -10.66 -61.02 10.36
CA HIS A 92 -9.91 -59.77 10.35
C HIS A 92 -9.97 -59.07 8.98
N LEU A 93 -9.76 -59.79 7.89
CA LEU A 93 -9.84 -59.25 6.53
C LEU A 93 -11.24 -58.72 6.20
N GLU A 94 -12.30 -59.44 6.59
CA GLU A 94 -13.67 -58.96 6.38
C GLU A 94 -13.94 -57.68 7.19
N LYS A 95 -13.42 -57.59 8.42
CA LYS A 95 -13.49 -56.36 9.22
C LYS A 95 -12.76 -55.21 8.54
N MET A 96 -11.55 -55.43 8.05
CA MET A 96 -10.77 -54.41 7.33
C MET A 96 -11.48 -53.95 6.06
N LYS A 97 -12.07 -54.88 5.30
CA LYS A 97 -12.85 -54.58 4.11
C LYS A 97 -14.05 -53.69 4.44
N VAL A 98 -14.85 -54.06 5.44
CA VAL A 98 -16.00 -53.24 5.88
C VAL A 98 -15.54 -51.85 6.34
N GLN A 99 -14.45 -51.76 7.11
CA GLN A 99 -13.91 -50.48 7.55
C GLN A 99 -13.48 -49.60 6.38
N ASN A 100 -12.76 -50.16 5.40
CA ASN A 100 -12.34 -49.46 4.20
C ASN A 100 -13.54 -49.02 3.34
N GLU A 101 -14.57 -49.85 3.22
CA GLU A 101 -15.81 -49.51 2.51
C GLU A 101 -16.54 -48.34 3.20
N CYS A 102 -16.64 -48.36 4.53
CA CYS A 102 -17.20 -47.26 5.32
C CYS A 102 -16.39 -45.97 5.16
N GLU A 103 -15.06 -46.05 5.24
CA GLU A 103 -14.18 -44.89 5.09
C GLU A 103 -14.24 -44.32 3.68
N LEU A 104 -14.25 -45.16 2.66
CA LEU A 104 -14.41 -44.75 1.27
C LEU A 104 -15.74 -44.02 1.04
N GLN A 105 -16.83 -44.51 1.64
CA GLN A 105 -18.13 -43.87 1.56
C GLN A 105 -18.11 -42.50 2.24
N ARG A 106 -17.55 -42.40 3.45
CA ARG A 106 -17.37 -41.12 4.17
C ARG A 106 -16.57 -40.12 3.34
N LEU A 107 -15.46 -40.54 2.73
CA LEU A 107 -14.62 -39.69 1.90
C LEU A 107 -15.34 -39.22 0.62
N LYS A 108 -16.18 -40.09 0.01
CA LYS A 108 -17.00 -39.69 -1.14
C LYS A 108 -18.02 -38.63 -0.77
N GLU A 109 -18.70 -38.80 0.36
CA GLU A 109 -19.67 -37.83 0.88
C GLU A 109 -19.02 -36.50 1.22
N GLU A 110 -17.84 -36.52 1.88
CA GLU A 110 -17.06 -35.33 2.18
C GLU A 110 -16.63 -34.61 0.90
N ARG A 111 -16.13 -35.36 -0.10
CA ARG A 111 -15.78 -34.83 -1.41
C ARG A 111 -16.98 -34.19 -2.10
N ASP A 112 -18.14 -34.83 -2.08
CA ASP A 112 -19.36 -34.32 -2.72
C ASP A 112 -19.90 -33.08 -2.01
N ALA A 113 -19.83 -33.04 -0.67
CA ALA A 113 -20.16 -31.87 0.13
C ALA A 113 -19.27 -30.68 -0.19
N VAL A 114 -17.94 -30.87 -0.18
CA VAL A 114 -16.97 -29.83 -0.53
C VAL A 114 -17.14 -29.38 -1.98
N TYR A 115 -17.38 -30.31 -2.91
CA TYR A 115 -17.63 -29.98 -4.30
C TYR A 115 -18.89 -29.11 -4.46
N THR A 116 -19.95 -29.42 -3.73
CA THR A 116 -21.19 -28.64 -3.73
C THR A 116 -20.96 -27.23 -3.19
N GLN A 117 -20.27 -27.09 -2.05
CA GLN A 117 -19.89 -25.78 -1.50
C GLN A 117 -19.02 -24.97 -2.46
N TYR A 118 -18.10 -25.62 -3.16
CA TYR A 118 -17.28 -24.97 -4.18
C TYR A 118 -18.14 -24.47 -5.34
N GLN A 119 -19.08 -25.27 -5.84
CA GLN A 119 -19.98 -24.83 -6.90
C GLN A 119 -20.90 -23.70 -6.45
N ASP A 120 -21.41 -23.76 -5.22
CA ASP A 120 -22.19 -22.69 -4.63
C ASP A 120 -21.36 -21.41 -4.55
N LEU A 121 -20.12 -21.45 -4.07
CA LEU A 121 -19.26 -20.25 -4.04
C LEU A 121 -18.88 -19.76 -5.45
N LYS A 122 -18.67 -20.68 -6.38
CA LYS A 122 -18.31 -20.37 -7.77
C LYS A 122 -19.47 -19.69 -8.51
N TYR A 123 -20.68 -20.17 -8.31
CA TYR A 123 -21.88 -19.78 -9.06
C TYR A 123 -22.89 -18.95 -8.25
N SER A 124 -22.68 -18.73 -6.95
CA SER A 124 -23.38 -17.72 -6.17
C SER A 124 -22.91 -16.35 -6.61
N GLY A 125 -23.54 -15.88 -7.70
CA GLY A 125 -23.30 -14.57 -8.29
C GLY A 125 -23.59 -13.43 -7.33
N ASP A 126 -24.49 -13.63 -6.36
CA ASP A 126 -24.88 -12.59 -5.40
C ASP A 126 -23.74 -12.15 -4.50
N THR A 127 -22.90 -13.07 -4.03
CA THR A 127 -21.74 -12.73 -3.18
C THR A 127 -20.65 -12.03 -3.98
N LYS A 128 -20.43 -12.45 -5.24
CA LYS A 128 -19.43 -11.82 -6.12
C LYS A 128 -19.88 -10.43 -6.57
N LEU A 129 -21.16 -10.25 -6.90
CA LEU A 129 -21.72 -8.98 -7.32
C LEU A 129 -21.78 -7.98 -6.16
N THR A 130 -22.14 -8.42 -4.96
CA THR A 130 -22.12 -7.57 -3.75
C THR A 130 -20.69 -7.16 -3.40
N HIS A 131 -19.73 -8.09 -3.39
CA HIS A 131 -18.33 -7.76 -3.18
C HIS A 131 -17.81 -6.78 -4.24
N ARG A 132 -18.13 -6.99 -5.52
CA ARG A 132 -17.71 -6.08 -6.60
C ARG A 132 -18.29 -4.68 -6.42
N ARG A 133 -19.58 -4.56 -6.08
CA ARG A 133 -20.23 -3.27 -5.81
C ARG A 133 -19.60 -2.54 -4.62
N VAL A 134 -19.34 -3.25 -3.52
CA VAL A 134 -18.68 -2.65 -2.34
C VAL A 134 -17.27 -2.17 -2.69
N VAL A 135 -16.51 -2.94 -3.47
CA VAL A 135 -15.19 -2.50 -3.96
C VAL A 135 -15.30 -1.27 -4.86
N GLU A 136 -16.24 -1.25 -5.81
CA GLU A 136 -16.49 -0.10 -6.69
C GLU A 136 -16.87 1.16 -5.88
N GLU A 137 -17.71 1.02 -4.86
CA GLU A 137 -18.09 2.11 -3.94
C GLU A 137 -16.90 2.60 -3.11
N CYS A 138 -16.09 1.70 -2.54
CA CYS A 138 -14.88 2.06 -1.81
C CYS A 138 -13.87 2.81 -2.69
N VAL A 139 -13.64 2.34 -3.92
CA VAL A 139 -12.77 3.02 -4.89
C VAL A 139 -13.31 4.40 -5.22
N SER A 140 -14.61 4.52 -5.46
CA SER A 140 -15.25 5.81 -5.75
C SER A 140 -15.18 6.79 -4.57
N GLN A 141 -15.29 6.28 -3.34
CA GLN A 141 -15.11 7.09 -2.12
C GLN A 141 -13.67 7.55 -1.96
N LEU A 142 -12.71 6.65 -2.13
CA LEU A 142 -11.28 6.98 -2.06
C LEU A 142 -10.90 8.05 -3.10
N GLN A 143 -11.39 7.93 -4.33
CA GLN A 143 -11.14 8.91 -5.37
C GLN A 143 -11.69 10.29 -5.02
N ARG A 144 -12.91 10.37 -4.44
CA ARG A 144 -13.50 11.63 -3.98
C ARG A 144 -12.70 12.26 -2.84
N GLU A 145 -12.25 11.46 -1.88
CA GLU A 145 -11.42 11.98 -0.78
C GLU A 145 -10.04 12.43 -1.27
N GLN A 146 -9.44 11.71 -2.23
CA GLN A 146 -8.18 12.15 -2.86
C GLN A 146 -8.35 13.51 -3.56
N GLN A 147 -9.42 13.69 -4.33
CA GLN A 147 -9.71 14.98 -4.98
C GLN A 147 -9.90 16.12 -3.97
N LYS A 148 -10.59 15.85 -2.85
CA LYS A 148 -10.73 16.83 -1.76
C LYS A 148 -9.38 17.16 -1.13
N GLN A 149 -8.54 16.15 -0.90
CA GLN A 149 -7.20 16.35 -0.35
C GLN A 149 -6.34 17.20 -1.27
N ASP A 150 -6.36 16.92 -2.58
CA ASP A 150 -5.60 17.67 -3.58
C ASP A 150 -6.08 19.13 -3.66
N ALA A 151 -7.40 19.36 -3.65
CA ALA A 151 -7.98 20.70 -3.60
C ALA A 151 -7.58 21.45 -2.32
N ALA A 152 -7.67 20.80 -1.16
CA ALA A 152 -7.26 21.39 0.12
C ALA A 152 -5.75 21.73 0.11
N LYS A 153 -4.91 20.84 -0.42
CA LYS A 153 -3.48 21.09 -0.58
C LYS A 153 -3.21 22.31 -1.46
N GLU A 154 -3.89 22.42 -2.60
CA GLU A 154 -3.77 23.58 -3.49
C GLU A 154 -4.17 24.88 -2.78
N THR A 155 -5.24 24.87 -1.98
CA THR A 155 -5.65 26.06 -1.20
C THR A 155 -4.61 26.45 -0.16
N VAL A 156 -4.01 25.49 0.55
CA VAL A 156 -2.96 25.75 1.54
C VAL A 156 -1.70 26.29 0.86
N GLU A 157 -1.31 25.74 -0.29
CA GLU A 157 -0.18 26.26 -1.06
C GLU A 157 -0.41 27.70 -1.54
N LYS A 158 -1.62 28.01 -2.03
CA LYS A 158 -1.99 29.38 -2.41
C LYS A 158 -1.91 30.33 -1.22
N LEU A 159 -2.50 29.98 -0.09
CA LEU A 159 -2.46 30.80 1.13
C LEU A 159 -1.04 31.00 1.64
N THR A 160 -0.22 29.95 1.60
CA THR A 160 1.20 30.02 2.00
C THR A 160 1.98 30.99 1.10
N ARG A 161 1.74 30.98 -0.22
CA ARG A 161 2.36 31.94 -1.15
C ARG A 161 1.92 33.37 -0.82
N THR A 162 0.63 33.61 -0.60
CA THR A 162 0.10 34.93 -0.23
C THR A 162 0.71 35.43 1.08
N LEU A 163 0.76 34.58 2.11
CA LEU A 163 1.33 34.96 3.40
C LEU A 163 2.80 35.36 3.27
N LYS A 164 3.61 34.60 2.51
CA LYS A 164 5.01 34.97 2.21
C LYS A 164 5.13 36.32 1.50
N THR A 165 4.22 36.61 0.55
CA THR A 165 4.19 37.91 -0.12
C THR A 165 3.90 39.04 0.87
N VAL A 166 2.97 38.83 1.79
CA VAL A 166 2.62 39.81 2.83
C VAL A 166 3.75 39.98 3.84
N GLU A 167 4.41 38.91 4.28
CA GLU A 167 5.60 38.98 5.12
C GLU A 167 6.71 39.83 4.47
N TYR A 168 6.97 39.62 3.17
CA TYR A 168 7.94 40.42 2.42
C TYR A 168 7.52 41.89 2.28
N LEU A 169 6.23 42.12 2.06
CA LEU A 169 5.67 43.48 2.03
C LEU A 169 5.86 44.18 3.37
N CYS A 170 5.51 43.52 4.48
CA CYS A 170 5.72 44.02 5.83
C CYS A 170 7.20 44.34 6.09
N TYR A 171 8.12 43.50 5.60
CA TYR A 171 9.55 43.79 5.65
C TYR A 171 9.92 45.11 4.95
N LYS A 172 9.37 45.39 3.76
CA LYS A 172 9.60 46.66 3.06
C LYS A 172 8.97 47.86 3.77
N LEU A 173 7.82 47.67 4.39
CA LEU A 173 7.07 48.72 5.09
C LEU A 173 7.61 49.00 6.50
N LYS A 174 8.62 48.29 6.99
CA LYS A 174 9.19 48.45 8.35
C LYS A 174 9.57 49.89 8.71
N HIS A 175 9.95 50.71 7.74
CA HIS A 175 10.38 52.10 7.97
C HIS A 175 9.21 53.10 8.08
N ILE A 176 8.00 52.69 7.71
CA ILE A 176 6.80 53.51 7.83
C ILE A 176 6.27 53.35 9.25
N LYS A 177 6.48 54.38 10.08
CA LYS A 177 5.94 54.44 11.43
C LYS A 177 4.47 54.84 11.38
N LEU A 178 3.60 53.94 11.82
CA LEU A 178 2.20 54.25 12.13
C LEU A 178 2.19 55.14 13.38
N GLN A 179 1.30 56.14 13.41
CA GLN A 179 1.24 57.11 14.50
C GLN A 179 0.83 56.50 15.86
N ASP A 180 0.46 55.21 15.93
CA ASP A 180 -0.04 54.60 17.18
C ASP A 180 0.07 53.05 17.27
N ALA A 181 1.20 52.43 16.89
CA ALA A 181 1.33 50.97 17.06
C ALA A 181 2.70 50.53 17.60
N SER A 182 2.66 49.96 18.80
CA SER A 182 3.80 49.44 19.56
C SER A 182 4.20 48.02 19.14
N VAL A 183 5.51 47.78 19.18
CA VAL A 183 6.21 46.49 19.37
C VAL A 183 6.18 45.49 18.20
N GLN A 184 7.37 45.30 17.61
CA GLN A 184 7.70 44.15 16.76
C GLN A 184 7.40 42.84 17.51
N ARG A 185 6.53 42.01 16.96
CA ARG A 185 6.23 40.67 17.50
C ARG A 185 6.55 39.63 16.43
N GLU A 186 7.40 38.68 16.78
CA GLU A 186 7.60 37.47 15.97
C GLU A 186 6.31 36.64 15.96
N CYS A 187 5.90 36.25 14.75
CA CYS A 187 4.59 35.71 14.43
C CYS A 187 4.53 34.21 14.77
N VAL A 188 3.68 33.79 15.72
CA VAL A 188 3.55 32.37 16.12
C VAL A 188 2.09 31.89 16.11
N SER A 189 1.09 32.77 15.97
CA SER A 189 -0.34 32.45 16.02
C SER A 189 -1.14 32.87 14.77
N PRO A 190 -2.22 32.18 14.38
CA PRO A 190 -3.14 32.62 13.30
C PRO A 190 -3.71 34.03 13.50
N LEU A 191 -3.87 34.46 14.77
CA LEU A 191 -4.27 35.83 15.10
C LEU A 191 -3.19 36.85 14.70
N ASP A 192 -1.92 36.45 14.76
CA ASP A 192 -0.79 37.29 14.38
C ASP A 192 -0.72 37.51 12.86
N ALA A 193 -1.13 36.52 12.05
CA ALA A 193 -1.20 36.67 10.60
C ALA A 193 -2.25 37.73 10.19
N LEU A 194 -3.44 37.71 10.80
CA LEU A 194 -4.47 38.74 10.56
C LEU A 194 -4.00 40.13 11.00
N ASN A 195 -3.35 40.22 12.15
CA ASN A 195 -2.74 41.47 12.61
C ASN A 195 -1.66 41.97 11.62
N LEU A 196 -0.87 41.06 11.04
CA LEU A 196 0.14 41.37 10.02
C LEU A 196 -0.50 41.94 8.74
N PHE A 197 -1.60 41.35 8.27
CA PHE A 197 -2.37 41.89 7.14
C PHE A 197 -2.90 43.29 7.43
N GLN A 198 -3.48 43.49 8.62
CA GLN A 198 -4.02 44.79 9.05
C GLN A 198 -2.92 45.86 9.16
N GLU A 199 -1.75 45.51 9.72
CA GLU A 199 -0.61 46.43 9.80
C GLU A 199 -0.08 46.80 8.40
N ALA A 200 0.02 45.83 7.49
CA ALA A 200 0.43 46.07 6.11
C ALA A 200 -0.53 47.02 5.40
N GLU A 201 -1.84 46.80 5.57
CA GLU A 201 -2.90 47.63 5.00
C GLU A 201 -2.79 49.08 5.48
N LEU A 202 -2.72 49.31 6.79
CA LEU A 202 -2.62 50.65 7.37
C LEU A 202 -1.36 51.40 6.87
N LYS A 203 -0.22 50.72 6.80
CA LYS A 203 1.03 51.33 6.29
C LYS A 203 0.96 51.64 4.80
N LEU A 204 0.30 50.77 4.02
CA LEU A 204 0.08 51.02 2.59
C LEU A 204 -0.86 52.21 2.37
N MET A 205 -1.94 52.33 3.14
CA MET A 205 -2.83 53.49 3.08
C MET A 205 -2.07 54.78 3.40
N GLN A 206 -1.27 54.79 4.47
CA GLN A 206 -0.45 55.96 4.81
C GLN A 206 0.57 56.30 3.71
N LEU A 207 1.16 55.28 3.05
CA LEU A 207 2.05 55.48 1.91
C LEU A 207 1.29 56.07 0.71
N GLN A 208 0.10 55.55 0.44
CA GLN A 208 -0.76 56.00 -0.64
C GLN A 208 -1.16 57.46 -0.46
N ASP A 209 -1.58 57.86 0.74
CA ASP A 209 -1.92 59.25 1.07
C ASP A 209 -0.72 60.19 0.88
N LYS A 210 0.47 59.77 1.32
CA LYS A 210 1.71 60.57 1.15
C LYS A 210 2.12 60.72 -0.32
N LEU A 211 1.84 59.72 -1.14
CA LEU A 211 2.13 59.73 -2.57
C LEU A 211 1.00 60.36 -3.39
N GLN A 212 -0.16 60.59 -2.79
CA GLN A 212 -1.32 61.15 -3.48
C GLN A 212 -0.99 62.54 -4.02
N GLY A 213 -1.29 62.77 -5.30
CA GLY A 213 -1.01 64.04 -5.98
C GLY A 213 0.46 64.27 -6.35
N HIS A 214 1.36 63.32 -6.07
CA HIS A 214 2.77 63.40 -6.46
C HIS A 214 3.02 62.60 -7.75
N ASP A 215 3.86 63.14 -8.64
CA ASP A 215 4.35 62.39 -9.81
C ASP A 215 5.39 61.37 -9.34
N ILE A 216 5.01 60.10 -9.38
CA ILE A 216 5.83 58.97 -8.93
C ILE A 216 7.17 58.94 -9.67
N HIS A 217 7.20 59.25 -10.98
CA HIS A 217 8.45 59.25 -11.74
C HIS A 217 9.39 60.35 -11.27
N ARG A 218 8.86 61.52 -10.92
CA ARG A 218 9.65 62.62 -10.36
C ARG A 218 10.21 62.24 -8.98
N VAL A 219 9.37 61.70 -8.10
CA VAL A 219 9.78 61.26 -6.75
C VAL A 219 10.85 60.15 -6.82
N MET A 220 10.71 59.21 -7.75
CA MET A 220 11.72 58.16 -7.96
C MET A 220 13.06 58.74 -8.43
N LYS A 221 13.04 59.69 -9.36
CA LYS A 221 14.25 60.36 -9.86
C LYS A 221 14.96 61.16 -8.76
N GLU A 222 14.20 61.87 -7.93
CA GLU A 222 14.73 62.59 -6.76
C GLU A 222 15.38 61.63 -5.77
N MET A 223 14.74 60.49 -5.46
CA MET A 223 15.34 59.45 -4.62
C MET A 223 16.64 58.87 -5.21
N GLU A 224 16.69 58.63 -6.51
CA GLU A 224 17.91 58.12 -7.18
C GLU A 224 19.05 59.13 -7.09
N GLN A 225 18.76 60.41 -7.31
CA GLN A 225 19.73 61.49 -7.12
C GLN A 225 20.19 61.56 -5.67
N GLN A 226 19.27 61.49 -4.70
CA GLN A 226 19.60 61.54 -3.27
C GLN A 226 20.46 60.33 -2.84
N LYS A 227 20.16 59.13 -3.36
CA LYS A 227 20.99 57.93 -3.15
C LYS A 227 22.35 58.05 -3.83
N PHE A 228 22.42 58.65 -5.01
CA PHE A 228 23.67 58.92 -5.71
C PHE A 228 24.55 59.86 -4.89
N HIS A 229 23.99 60.97 -4.41
CA HIS A 229 24.70 61.92 -3.55
C HIS A 229 25.20 61.28 -2.24
N ALA A 230 24.36 60.51 -1.54
CA ALA A 230 24.76 59.80 -0.34
C ALA A 230 25.84 58.73 -0.58
N SER A 231 25.84 58.11 -1.77
CA SER A 231 26.85 57.13 -2.20
C SER A 231 28.17 57.81 -2.57
N THR A 232 28.13 58.97 -3.22
CA THR A 232 29.32 59.76 -3.53
C THR A 232 29.93 60.39 -2.26
N GLU A 233 29.10 60.83 -1.32
CA GLU A 233 29.54 61.43 -0.06
C GLU A 233 30.25 60.40 0.84
N ARG A 234 29.74 59.16 0.90
CA ARG A 234 30.42 58.04 1.59
C ARG A 234 31.72 57.59 0.93
N LYS A 235 31.98 57.97 -0.32
CA LYS A 235 33.20 57.61 -1.06
C LYS A 235 34.23 58.75 -1.09
N LEU A 236 33.98 59.86 -0.40
CA LEU A 236 34.96 60.93 -0.24
C LEU A 236 36.02 60.50 0.80
N PRO A 237 37.32 60.52 0.45
CA PRO A 237 38.39 60.29 1.43
C PRO A 237 38.34 61.36 2.53
N ASP A 238 38.66 60.98 3.77
CA ASP A 238 38.68 61.88 4.96
C ASP A 238 39.61 63.10 4.80
N SER A 239 40.46 63.13 3.77
CA SER A 239 41.38 64.23 3.43
C SER A 239 40.80 65.27 2.47
N SER A 240 39.47 65.40 2.36
CA SER A 240 38.86 66.39 1.46
C SER A 240 39.12 67.82 1.95
N THR A 241 40.18 68.46 1.45
CA THR A 241 40.43 69.90 1.61
C THR A 241 39.50 70.68 0.70
N SER A 242 38.29 70.96 1.17
CA SER A 242 37.41 71.94 0.53
C SER A 242 38.08 73.32 0.64
N ILE A 243 38.56 73.87 -0.48
CA ILE A 243 39.12 75.22 -0.52
C ILE A 243 37.96 76.20 -0.30
N THR A 244 37.96 76.89 0.84
CA THR A 244 37.06 78.01 1.09
C THR A 244 37.46 79.15 0.16
N LEU A 245 36.66 79.41 -0.87
CA LEU A 245 36.78 80.64 -1.64
C LEU A 245 36.28 81.80 -0.76
N LEU A 246 37.22 82.53 -0.16
CA LEU A 246 36.95 83.81 0.48
C LEU A 246 36.61 84.82 -0.61
N ASP A 247 35.38 85.30 -0.57
CA ASP A 247 34.86 86.34 -1.45
C ASP A 247 35.59 87.66 -1.15
N GLY A 248 35.96 88.37 -2.20
CA GLY A 248 36.96 89.44 -2.15
C GLY A 248 36.50 90.71 -1.44
N GLN A 249 37.42 91.32 -0.68
CA GLN A 249 37.36 92.75 -0.38
C GLN A 249 38.77 93.36 -0.28
N ARG A 250 39.02 94.37 -1.12
CA ARG A 250 40.24 95.17 -1.25
C ARG A 250 40.56 95.98 0.02
N ALA A 251 41.84 96.05 0.39
CA ALA A 251 42.56 97.20 0.95
C ALA A 251 44.02 96.75 1.12
N ASP A 252 44.96 97.11 0.24
CA ASP A 252 45.79 98.32 0.29
C ASP A 252 46.42 98.55 1.67
N LEU A 253 47.74 98.32 1.77
CA LEU A 253 48.72 99.12 2.52
C LEU A 253 50.14 98.55 2.27
N HIS A 254 51.04 99.47 1.94
CA HIS A 254 52.43 99.32 1.52
C HIS A 254 53.41 98.97 2.67
N GLU A 255 54.51 98.33 2.25
CA GLU A 255 55.90 98.42 2.73
C GLU A 255 56.26 97.90 4.15
N GLU A 256 57.16 96.91 4.23
CA GLU A 256 58.61 97.16 4.35
C GLU A 256 59.43 95.89 4.10
N GLU A 257 60.71 96.14 3.78
CA GLU A 257 61.80 95.28 3.34
C GLU A 257 62.02 94.01 4.18
N ASP A 258 62.39 92.89 3.52
CA ASP A 258 63.65 92.25 3.91
C ASP A 258 64.28 91.45 2.76
N ASN A 259 65.60 91.52 2.72
CA ASN A 259 66.47 91.00 1.69
C ASN A 259 66.60 89.47 1.77
N SER A 260 66.48 88.80 0.62
CA SER A 260 67.26 87.60 0.34
C SER A 260 67.47 87.48 -1.17
N GLU A 261 68.59 88.02 -1.63
CA GLU A 261 69.31 87.46 -2.78
C GLU A 261 69.68 86.02 -2.39
N ASP A 262 69.05 85.03 -3.02
CA ASP A 262 69.68 83.73 -3.17
C ASP A 262 69.41 83.22 -4.59
N ASP A 263 70.53 82.99 -5.24
CA ASP A 263 70.74 82.60 -6.61
C ASP A 263 70.37 81.11 -6.70
N ASP A 264 69.14 80.81 -7.11
CA ASP A 264 68.77 79.45 -7.49
C ASP A 264 68.20 79.49 -8.91
N ASP A 265 69.09 79.27 -9.88
CA ASP A 265 68.84 78.87 -11.27
C ASP A 265 68.02 77.55 -11.33
N SER A 266 66.87 77.55 -10.67
CA SER A 266 65.86 76.53 -10.81
C SER A 266 65.19 76.80 -12.14
N GLU A 267 65.61 76.08 -13.17
CA GLU A 267 65.11 76.12 -14.53
C GLU A 267 63.57 76.04 -14.54
N VAL A 268 62.92 77.21 -14.47
CA VAL A 268 61.47 77.32 -14.50
C VAL A 268 61.05 76.92 -15.91
N PHE A 269 60.58 75.69 -16.05
CA PHE A 269 60.01 75.17 -17.28
C PHE A 269 58.90 76.11 -17.76
N THR A 270 59.26 76.99 -18.67
CA THR A 270 58.33 77.97 -19.20
C THR A 270 57.24 77.20 -19.95
N ARG A 271 55.99 77.69 -19.92
CA ARG A 271 54.85 77.09 -20.65
C ARG A 271 55.18 76.75 -22.12
N MET A 272 56.08 77.51 -22.72
CA MET A 272 56.61 77.28 -24.06
C MET A 272 57.46 76.00 -24.17
N SER A 273 58.38 75.73 -23.24
CA SER A 273 59.22 74.52 -23.27
C SER A 273 58.41 73.25 -23.04
N LEU A 274 57.43 73.28 -22.13
CA LEU A 274 56.47 72.20 -21.92
C LEU A 274 55.62 71.89 -23.16
N LYS A 275 55.16 72.93 -23.87
CA LYS A 275 54.44 72.77 -25.14
C LYS A 275 55.32 72.16 -26.22
N GLN A 276 56.57 72.63 -26.33
CA GLN A 276 57.50 72.13 -27.33
C GLN A 276 57.86 70.66 -27.07
N GLN A 277 58.07 70.29 -25.81
CA GLN A 277 58.32 68.89 -25.42
C GLN A 277 57.10 67.99 -25.71
N SER A 278 55.88 68.46 -25.43
CA SER A 278 54.66 67.72 -25.77
C SER A 278 54.50 67.54 -27.29
N GLN A 279 54.81 68.56 -28.09
CA GLN A 279 54.73 68.45 -29.55
C GLN A 279 55.76 67.45 -30.09
N LEU A 280 56.99 67.44 -29.58
CA LEU A 280 58.02 66.47 -29.96
C LEU A 280 57.60 65.03 -29.66
N ILE A 281 56.93 64.79 -28.53
CA ILE A 281 56.41 63.46 -28.18
C ILE A 281 55.30 63.03 -29.15
N ILE A 282 54.40 63.94 -29.52
CA ILE A 282 53.32 63.68 -30.47
C ILE A 282 53.90 63.36 -31.86
N ASP A 283 54.87 64.13 -32.31
CA ASP A 283 55.48 63.96 -33.63
C ASP A 283 56.30 62.66 -33.71
N SER A 284 57.03 62.31 -32.66
CA SER A 284 57.74 61.03 -32.56
C SER A 284 56.80 59.83 -32.61
N LYS A 285 55.66 59.89 -31.90
CA LYS A 285 54.64 58.82 -31.97
C LYS A 285 53.95 58.75 -33.32
N LYS A 286 53.84 59.88 -34.02
CA LYS A 286 53.23 59.93 -35.35
C LYS A 286 54.17 59.34 -36.41
N SER A 287 55.50 59.47 -36.27
CA SER A 287 56.45 58.84 -37.20
C SER A 287 56.66 57.35 -36.94
N GLU A 288 56.40 56.85 -35.73
CA GLU A 288 56.43 55.40 -35.42
C GLU A 288 55.19 54.64 -35.96
N LEU A 289 54.17 55.35 -36.45
CA LEU A 289 52.91 54.80 -36.94
C LEU A 289 52.78 54.83 -38.48
N GLN A 290 53.87 55.07 -39.21
CA GLN A 290 53.99 54.93 -40.68
C GLN A 290 55.09 53.92 -41.04
#